data_AF-A0A8H4EK04-F1
#
_entry.id   AF-A0A8H4EK04-F1
#
_cell.length_a   1.000
_cell.length_b   1.000
_cell.length_c   1.000
_cell.angle_alpha   90.00
_cell.angle_beta   90.00
_cell.angle_gamma   90.00
#
_symmetry.space_group_name_H-M   'P 1'
#
loop_
_entity.id
_entity.type
_entity.pdbx_description
1 polymer ?
#
loop_
_entity_poly.entity_id
_entity_poly.type
_entity_poly.pdbx_seq_one_letter_code
_entity_poly.pdbx_strand_id
1 'polypeptide(L)'
;MVNGQQYLDANYPNASRASIAELDLSNKNLEGEMTFSGFTTLLKLNISFNMITDIYYFLPSIQQIDDSHNLLTSTHSFDSSTLQKLNSSFNKITSYVLNVPSLTHFDSSNNLLSVLSISSNILTELNCSNNPIILLPLNITSKLTSFDCMGIQFSKTDTAITSLPTSPTSANSLPISPTSANSCNSFNLGIGLGIPLFLSILGWIALGIICFYKRRFKKVLLISGDSH
;
A
#
# COMPACT_ATOMS: atom_id res chain seq x y z
N MET A 1 9.93 13.48 -23.21
CA MET A 1 9.05 13.73 -22.06
C MET A 1 8.50 15.14 -22.22
N VAL A 2 7.28 15.39 -21.74
CA VAL A 2 6.62 16.69 -21.89
C VAL A 2 6.28 17.20 -20.50
N ASN A 3 6.61 18.45 -20.18
CA ASN A 3 6.22 19.02 -18.90
C ASN A 3 4.69 18.97 -18.75
N GLY A 4 4.21 18.31 -17.69
CA GLY A 4 2.79 18.03 -17.46
C GLY A 4 1.96 19.30 -17.33
N GLN A 5 2.45 20.29 -16.59
CA GLN A 5 1.74 21.56 -16.41
C GLN A 5 1.64 22.35 -17.72
N GLN A 6 2.72 22.44 -18.49
CA GLN A 6 2.71 23.11 -19.79
C GLN A 6 1.75 22.42 -20.77
N TYR A 7 1.73 21.08 -20.79
CA TYR A 7 0.76 20.33 -21.59
C TYR A 7 -0.67 20.65 -21.15
N LEU A 8 -0.95 20.65 -19.85
CA LEU A 8 -2.26 20.95 -19.29
C LEU A 8 -2.71 22.37 -19.64
N ASP A 9 -1.83 23.37 -19.52
CA ASP A 9 -2.13 24.77 -19.82
C ASP A 9 -2.37 25.00 -21.32
N ALA A 10 -1.62 24.32 -22.19
CA ALA A 10 -1.76 24.45 -23.64
C ALA A 10 -3.04 23.81 -24.18
N ASN A 11 -3.44 22.65 -23.62
CA ASN A 11 -4.60 21.89 -24.10
C ASN A 11 -5.90 22.25 -23.37
N TYR A 12 -5.80 22.75 -22.13
CA TYR A 12 -6.93 23.11 -21.28
C TYR A 12 -6.70 24.50 -20.69
N PRO A 13 -6.94 25.57 -21.47
CA PRO A 13 -6.83 26.94 -20.98
C PRO A 13 -7.76 27.16 -19.78
N ASN A 14 -7.35 27.99 -18.82
CA ASN A 14 -8.05 28.21 -17.55
C ASN A 14 -9.55 28.49 -17.72
N ALA A 15 -9.92 29.32 -18.70
CA ALA A 15 -11.31 29.68 -19.01
C ALA A 15 -12.23 28.47 -19.33
N SER A 16 -11.66 27.33 -19.74
CA SER A 16 -12.39 26.11 -20.08
C SER A 16 -12.45 25.08 -18.94
N ARG A 17 -11.64 25.22 -17.88
CA ARG A 17 -11.46 24.18 -16.86
C ARG A 17 -12.67 23.96 -15.97
N ALA A 18 -13.41 25.04 -15.69
CA ALA A 18 -14.52 25.02 -14.74
C ALA A 18 -15.73 24.20 -15.21
N SER A 19 -15.81 23.81 -16.50
CA SER A 19 -16.87 22.96 -17.04
C SER A 19 -16.46 21.50 -17.24
N ILE A 20 -15.21 21.14 -16.94
CA ILE A 20 -14.66 19.80 -17.17
C ILE A 20 -14.97 18.90 -15.98
N ALA A 21 -15.84 17.92 -16.19
CA ALA A 21 -16.20 16.92 -15.17
C ALA A 21 -15.25 15.71 -15.13
N GLU A 22 -14.60 15.38 -16.24
CA GLU A 22 -13.68 14.25 -16.34
C GLU A 22 -12.44 14.64 -17.14
N LEU A 23 -11.25 14.31 -16.62
CA LEU A 23 -9.98 14.64 -17.24
C LEU A 23 -9.10 13.39 -17.31
N ASP A 24 -8.76 12.98 -18.53
CA ASP A 24 -7.85 11.86 -18.78
C ASP A 24 -6.55 12.37 -19.45
N LEU A 25 -5.47 12.27 -18.69
CA LEU A 25 -4.11 12.57 -19.08
C LEU A 25 -3.21 11.32 -19.02
N SER A 26 -3.78 10.12 -18.98
CA SER A 26 -3.02 8.89 -18.86
C SER A 26 -2.13 8.63 -20.09
N ASN A 27 -0.97 8.02 -19.86
CA ASN A 27 -0.05 7.56 -20.92
C ASN A 27 0.32 8.66 -21.94
N LYS A 28 0.67 9.84 -21.44
CA LYS A 28 1.04 11.01 -22.25
C LYS A 28 2.51 11.38 -22.15
N ASN A 29 3.31 10.57 -21.46
CA ASN A 29 4.72 10.83 -21.16
C ASN A 29 4.92 12.19 -20.47
N LEU A 30 3.96 12.56 -19.61
CA LEU A 30 3.99 13.79 -18.83
C LEU A 30 4.97 13.65 -17.68
N GLU A 31 5.70 14.72 -17.37
CA GLU A 31 6.67 14.74 -16.28
C GLU A 31 6.59 16.03 -15.46
N GLY A 32 7.30 16.04 -14.34
CA GLY A 32 7.38 17.18 -13.45
C GLY A 32 6.17 17.27 -12.53
N GLU A 33 5.97 18.46 -11.98
CA GLU A 33 4.92 18.74 -11.01
C GLU A 33 3.66 19.26 -11.70
N MET A 34 2.49 18.92 -11.15
CA MET A 34 1.20 19.34 -11.72
C MET A 34 0.26 19.94 -10.68
N THR A 35 -0.48 20.95 -11.11
CA THR A 35 -1.61 21.53 -10.38
C THR A 35 -2.85 21.59 -11.27
N PHE A 36 -4.00 21.32 -10.67
CA PHE A 36 -5.30 21.32 -11.34
C PHE A 36 -6.13 22.56 -11.00
N SER A 37 -5.46 23.70 -10.78
CA SER A 37 -6.17 24.98 -10.56
C SER A 37 -7.13 25.30 -11.71
N GLY A 38 -8.35 25.70 -11.36
CA GLY A 38 -9.44 26.00 -12.29
C GLY A 38 -10.38 24.82 -12.58
N PHE A 39 -10.01 23.58 -12.24
CA PHE A 39 -10.87 22.40 -12.40
C PHE A 39 -11.86 22.24 -11.23
N THR A 40 -12.75 23.22 -11.06
CA THR A 40 -13.65 23.31 -9.90
C THR A 40 -14.79 22.29 -9.89
N THR A 41 -15.15 21.72 -11.05
CA THR A 41 -16.25 20.74 -11.20
C THR A 41 -15.75 19.33 -11.50
N LEU A 42 -14.45 19.10 -11.45
CA LEU A 42 -13.83 17.84 -11.84
C LEU A 42 -14.22 16.73 -10.85
N LEU A 43 -14.85 15.69 -11.38
CA LEU A 43 -15.32 14.51 -10.66
C LEU A 43 -14.37 13.33 -10.81
N LYS A 44 -13.70 13.20 -11.97
CA LYS A 44 -12.74 12.13 -12.24
C LYS A 44 -11.45 12.66 -12.85
N LEU A 45 -10.33 12.22 -12.28
CA LEU A 45 -9.00 12.53 -12.77
C LEU A 45 -8.22 11.24 -13.01
N ASN A 46 -7.74 11.05 -14.24
CA ASN A 46 -6.82 9.98 -14.58
C ASN A 46 -5.52 10.60 -15.09
N ILE A 47 -4.41 10.41 -14.38
CA ILE A 47 -3.07 10.83 -14.76
C ILE A 47 -2.08 9.66 -14.74
N SER A 48 -2.61 8.44 -14.78
CA SER A 48 -1.81 7.22 -14.67
C SER A 48 -0.82 7.03 -15.82
N PHE A 49 0.20 6.20 -15.61
CA PHE A 49 1.21 5.87 -16.62
C PHE A 49 1.93 7.11 -17.18
N ASN A 50 2.44 7.95 -16.27
CA ASN A 50 3.26 9.10 -16.61
C ASN A 50 4.56 9.07 -15.75
N MET A 51 5.26 10.19 -15.71
CA MET A 51 6.50 10.39 -14.94
C MET A 51 6.35 11.61 -14.01
N ILE A 52 5.14 11.84 -13.52
CA ILE A 52 4.81 12.98 -12.64
C ILE A 52 5.50 12.76 -11.30
N THR A 53 6.15 13.81 -10.79
CA THR A 53 6.96 13.74 -9.57
C THR A 53 6.25 14.27 -8.33
N ASP A 54 5.28 15.18 -8.52
CA ASP A 54 4.47 15.73 -7.44
C ASP A 54 3.13 16.28 -7.97
N ILE A 55 2.10 16.33 -7.12
CA ILE A 55 0.76 16.80 -7.43
C ILE A 55 0.21 17.64 -6.28
N TYR A 56 -0.32 18.83 -6.61
CA TYR A 56 -1.09 19.62 -5.66
C TYR A 56 -2.60 19.41 -5.85
N TYR A 57 -3.21 18.66 -4.93
CA TYR A 57 -4.63 18.32 -4.99
C TYR A 57 -5.51 19.40 -4.35
N PHE A 58 -5.90 20.41 -5.12
CA PHE A 58 -7.02 21.26 -4.78
C PHE A 58 -8.19 21.01 -5.74
N LEU A 59 -9.00 20.00 -5.43
CA LEU A 59 -10.11 19.53 -6.27
C LEU A 59 -11.37 19.33 -5.40
N PRO A 60 -12.24 20.36 -5.26
CA PRO A 60 -13.30 20.36 -4.26
C PRO A 60 -14.42 19.35 -4.52
N SER A 61 -14.58 18.87 -5.76
CA SER A 61 -15.67 17.97 -6.17
C SER A 61 -15.19 16.57 -6.58
N ILE A 62 -13.90 16.26 -6.41
CA ILE A 62 -13.31 15.04 -6.94
C ILE A 62 -13.85 13.79 -6.26
N GLN A 63 -14.26 12.82 -7.07
CA GLN A 63 -14.82 11.55 -6.61
C GLN A 63 -13.88 10.37 -6.90
N GLN A 64 -13.08 10.45 -7.97
CA GLN A 64 -12.18 9.39 -8.38
C GLN A 64 -10.86 9.95 -8.88
N ILE A 65 -9.76 9.40 -8.38
CA ILE A 65 -8.40 9.72 -8.83
C ILE A 65 -7.69 8.41 -9.16
N ASP A 66 -7.08 8.37 -10.34
CA ASP A 66 -6.05 7.41 -10.69
C ASP A 66 -4.75 8.16 -11.02
N ASP A 67 -3.79 8.10 -10.11
CA ASP A 67 -2.44 8.64 -10.26
C ASP A 67 -1.37 7.54 -10.21
N SER A 68 -1.79 6.29 -10.47
CA SER A 68 -0.92 5.12 -10.48
C SER A 68 0.15 5.18 -11.57
N HIS A 69 1.22 4.41 -11.40
CA HIS A 69 2.31 4.33 -12.37
C HIS A 69 2.92 5.72 -12.69
N ASN A 70 3.34 6.42 -11.65
CA ASN A 70 4.04 7.70 -11.72
C ASN A 70 5.34 7.65 -10.90
N LEU A 71 5.95 8.81 -10.66
CA LEU A 71 7.14 8.96 -9.83
C LEU A 71 6.84 9.81 -8.59
N LEU A 72 5.61 9.78 -8.07
CA LEU A 72 5.22 10.54 -6.88
C LEU A 72 6.06 10.09 -5.68
N THR A 73 6.57 11.04 -4.91
CA THR A 73 7.48 10.77 -3.77
C THR A 73 6.97 11.43 -2.49
N SER A 74 7.72 11.30 -1.39
CA SER A 74 7.48 12.07 -0.17
C SER A 74 6.14 11.76 0.51
N THR A 75 5.72 12.64 1.41
CA THR A 75 4.46 12.52 2.17
C THR A 75 3.32 13.19 1.41
N HIS A 76 2.22 12.46 1.24
CA HIS A 76 1.00 12.98 0.65
C HIS A 76 -0.08 13.12 1.73
N SER A 77 -0.66 14.31 1.83
CA SER A 77 -1.85 14.57 2.63
C SER A 77 -3.00 14.93 1.71
N PHE A 78 -4.15 14.32 1.92
CA PHE A 78 -5.31 14.56 1.08
C PHE A 78 -6.57 14.68 1.94
N ASP A 79 -7.21 15.84 1.83
CA ASP A 79 -8.45 16.18 2.49
C ASP A 79 -9.56 16.30 1.45
N SER A 80 -10.57 15.42 1.51
CA SER A 80 -11.74 15.52 0.63
C SER A 80 -12.96 14.86 1.24
N SER A 81 -14.08 15.57 1.23
CA SER A 81 -15.38 15.02 1.64
C SER A 81 -16.10 14.26 0.54
N THR A 82 -15.57 14.22 -0.68
CA THR A 82 -16.24 13.66 -1.87
C THR A 82 -15.48 12.51 -2.53
N LEU A 83 -14.19 12.35 -2.24
CA LEU A 83 -13.36 11.31 -2.84
C LEU A 83 -13.83 9.92 -2.40
N GLN A 84 -14.17 9.07 -3.36
CA GLN A 84 -14.68 7.71 -3.15
C GLN A 84 -13.67 6.64 -3.55
N LYS A 85 -12.86 6.90 -4.59
CA LYS A 85 -11.86 5.96 -5.12
C LYS A 85 -10.52 6.64 -5.35
N LEU A 86 -9.46 6.05 -4.84
CA LEU A 86 -8.09 6.50 -5.06
C LEU A 86 -7.22 5.32 -5.44
N ASN A 87 -6.55 5.41 -6.58
CA ASN A 87 -5.50 4.49 -6.98
C ASN A 87 -4.19 5.26 -7.12
N SER A 88 -3.26 4.99 -6.21
CA SER A 88 -1.92 5.56 -6.14
C SER A 88 -0.83 4.50 -6.16
N SER A 89 -1.16 3.33 -6.69
CA SER A 89 -0.22 2.21 -6.82
C SER A 89 0.94 2.52 -7.76
N PHE A 90 2.06 1.81 -7.58
CA PHE A 90 3.26 1.96 -8.42
C PHE A 90 3.80 3.39 -8.46
N ASN A 91 4.04 3.95 -7.28
CA ASN A 91 4.71 5.22 -7.07
C ASN A 91 5.91 5.02 -6.11
N LYS A 92 6.46 6.11 -5.56
CA LYS A 92 7.57 6.10 -4.58
C LYS A 92 7.20 6.85 -3.30
N ILE A 93 5.91 6.86 -2.96
CA ILE A 93 5.36 7.62 -1.83
C ILE A 93 5.82 6.97 -0.52
N THR A 94 6.23 7.80 0.44
CA THR A 94 6.79 7.33 1.72
C THR A 94 5.81 7.40 2.89
N SER A 95 4.78 8.25 2.77
CA SER A 95 3.73 8.37 3.79
C SER A 95 2.42 8.88 3.17
N TYR A 96 1.31 8.33 3.65
CA TYR A 96 -0.04 8.82 3.34
C TYR A 96 -0.80 9.19 4.61
N VAL A 97 -1.39 10.39 4.59
CA VAL A 97 -2.38 10.83 5.58
C VAL A 97 -3.65 11.24 4.83
N LEU A 98 -4.67 10.39 4.92
CA LEU A 98 -5.91 10.55 4.17
C LEU A 98 -7.06 10.88 5.11
N ASN A 99 -7.61 12.08 4.99
CA ASN A 99 -8.80 12.53 5.71
C ASN A 99 -9.98 12.63 4.73
N VAL A 100 -10.55 11.47 4.45
CA VAL A 100 -11.45 11.23 3.32
C VAL A 100 -12.62 10.35 3.75
N PRO A 101 -13.58 10.91 4.51
CA PRO A 101 -14.64 10.13 5.16
C PRO A 101 -15.55 9.37 4.18
N SER A 102 -15.52 9.73 2.89
CA SER A 102 -16.29 9.08 1.82
C SER A 102 -15.51 8.03 1.03
N LEU A 103 -14.24 7.76 1.38
CA LEU A 103 -13.41 6.81 0.64
C LEU A 103 -13.89 5.39 0.86
N THR A 104 -14.16 4.69 -0.25
CA THR A 104 -14.62 3.29 -0.27
C THR A 104 -13.56 2.35 -0.83
N HIS A 105 -12.72 2.82 -1.75
CA HIS A 105 -11.66 2.01 -2.39
C HIS A 105 -10.34 2.77 -2.35
N PHE A 106 -9.29 2.11 -1.87
CA PHE A 106 -7.94 2.64 -1.89
C PHE A 106 -6.90 1.60 -2.29
N ASP A 107 -6.14 1.88 -3.35
CA ASP A 107 -4.94 1.12 -3.70
C ASP A 107 -3.70 2.00 -3.58
N SER A 108 -2.78 1.58 -2.73
CA SER A 108 -1.46 2.20 -2.50
C SER A 108 -0.32 1.21 -2.65
N SER A 109 -0.59 0.08 -3.30
CA SER A 109 0.37 -1.01 -3.46
C SER A 109 1.62 -0.58 -4.23
N ASN A 110 2.74 -1.27 -3.99
CA ASN A 110 4.00 -1.02 -4.71
C ASN A 110 4.48 0.44 -4.55
N ASN A 111 4.52 0.92 -3.30
CA ASN A 111 5.10 2.20 -2.91
C ASN A 111 6.25 1.97 -1.93
N LEU A 112 6.69 3.05 -1.24
CA LEU A 112 7.70 3.01 -0.18
C LEU A 112 7.10 3.42 1.17
N LEU A 113 5.81 3.16 1.39
CA LEU A 113 5.08 3.64 2.56
C LEU A 113 5.68 3.05 3.84
N SER A 114 6.09 3.93 4.75
CA SER A 114 6.42 3.57 6.13
C SER A 114 5.27 3.87 7.09
N VAL A 115 4.41 4.83 6.72
CA VAL A 115 3.24 5.28 7.47
C VAL A 115 2.03 5.35 6.55
N LEU A 116 0.92 4.77 6.97
CA LEU A 116 -0.36 4.89 6.27
C LEU A 116 -1.49 5.15 7.28
N SER A 117 -2.02 6.37 7.29
CA SER A 117 -3.15 6.77 8.13
C SER A 117 -4.36 7.09 7.25
N ILE A 118 -5.50 6.45 7.53
CA ILE A 118 -6.75 6.62 6.78
C ILE A 118 -7.89 6.90 7.75
N SER A 119 -8.58 8.02 7.56
CA SER A 119 -9.81 8.37 8.27
C SER A 119 -11.01 8.16 7.35
N SER A 120 -11.51 6.92 7.29
CA SER A 120 -12.77 6.55 6.63
C SER A 120 -13.43 5.38 7.38
N ASN A 121 -14.72 5.54 7.69
CA ASN A 121 -15.53 4.52 8.37
C ASN A 121 -16.36 3.67 7.39
N ILE A 122 -16.20 3.89 6.09
CA ILE A 122 -16.94 3.19 5.02
C ILE A 122 -16.03 2.53 4.00
N LEU A 123 -14.73 2.41 4.29
CA LEU A 123 -13.78 1.75 3.41
C LEU A 123 -14.15 0.27 3.26
N THR A 124 -14.33 -0.17 2.02
CA THR A 124 -14.70 -1.55 1.66
C THR A 124 -13.51 -2.30 1.08
N GLU A 125 -12.62 -1.61 0.36
CA GLU A 125 -11.44 -2.19 -0.27
C GLU A 125 -10.18 -1.39 0.04
N LEU A 126 -9.15 -2.10 0.55
CA LEU A 126 -7.84 -1.54 0.82
C LEU A 126 -6.74 -2.49 0.31
N ASN A 127 -5.92 -2.01 -0.62
CA ASN A 127 -4.69 -2.66 -1.03
C ASN A 127 -3.49 -1.77 -0.64
N CYS A 128 -2.66 -2.27 0.27
CA CYS A 128 -1.43 -1.64 0.71
C CYS A 128 -0.21 -2.57 0.58
N SER A 129 -0.35 -3.64 -0.22
CA SER A 129 0.69 -4.65 -0.46
C SER A 129 1.99 -4.08 -1.04
N ASN A 130 3.10 -4.81 -0.84
CA ASN A 130 4.42 -4.42 -1.34
C ASN A 130 4.87 -3.02 -0.87
N ASN A 131 4.63 -2.70 0.41
CA ASN A 131 5.16 -1.52 1.07
C ASN A 131 5.93 -1.91 2.35
N PRO A 132 7.01 -1.20 2.71
CA PRO A 132 7.74 -1.40 3.96
C PRO A 132 7.05 -0.71 5.16
N ILE A 133 5.73 -0.89 5.31
CA ILE A 133 4.95 -0.18 6.34
C ILE A 133 5.41 -0.62 7.73
N ILE A 134 5.68 0.35 8.60
CA ILE A 134 6.04 0.11 10.00
C ILE A 134 4.83 0.43 10.88
N LEU A 135 4.12 1.51 10.55
CA LEU A 135 2.98 2.01 11.30
C LEU A 135 1.72 2.05 10.43
N LEU A 136 0.73 1.26 10.84
CA LEU A 136 -0.56 1.14 10.17
C LEU A 136 -1.68 1.32 11.22
N PRO A 137 -1.94 2.56 11.68
CA PRO A 137 -3.01 2.84 12.63
C PRO A 137 -4.35 2.74 11.90
N LEU A 138 -4.80 1.52 11.67
CA LEU A 138 -6.12 1.25 11.11
C LEU A 138 -7.13 1.33 12.23
N ASN A 139 -7.82 2.47 12.35
CA ASN A 139 -9.14 2.49 12.95
C ASN A 139 -10.21 2.16 11.88
N ILE A 140 -9.87 1.23 10.98
CA ILE A 140 -10.73 0.88 9.85
C ILE A 140 -11.75 -0.15 10.33
N THR A 141 -12.97 0.34 10.43
CA THR A 141 -14.14 -0.33 10.98
C THR A 141 -14.61 -1.53 10.15
N SER A 142 -15.46 -2.34 10.78
CA SER A 142 -16.11 -3.62 10.42
C SER A 142 -16.68 -3.85 8.99
N LYS A 143 -16.44 -2.97 8.01
CA LYS A 143 -17.02 -3.01 6.66
C LYS A 143 -16.05 -3.43 5.55
N LEU A 144 -14.76 -3.62 5.83
CA LEU A 144 -13.80 -4.10 4.83
C LEU A 144 -14.21 -5.48 4.31
N THR A 145 -14.44 -5.58 3.00
CA THR A 145 -14.70 -6.83 2.28
C THR A 145 -13.45 -7.36 1.59
N SER A 146 -12.49 -6.47 1.28
CA SER A 146 -11.19 -6.82 0.69
C SER A 146 -10.07 -6.04 1.38
N PHE A 147 -9.06 -6.75 1.86
CA PHE A 147 -7.90 -6.18 2.54
C PHE A 147 -6.64 -6.97 2.18
N ASP A 148 -5.73 -6.34 1.42
CA ASP A 148 -4.41 -6.90 1.10
C ASP A 148 -3.31 -5.96 1.54
N CYS A 149 -2.50 -6.43 2.48
CA CYS A 149 -1.32 -5.73 2.96
C CYS A 149 -0.14 -6.72 3.09
N MET A 150 -0.05 -7.67 2.15
CA MET A 150 1.07 -8.60 2.08
C MET A 150 2.40 -7.87 1.88
N GLY A 151 3.45 -8.34 2.54
CA GLY A 151 4.80 -7.77 2.44
C GLY A 151 5.13 -6.68 3.45
N ILE A 152 4.21 -6.36 4.37
CA ILE A 152 4.47 -5.47 5.51
C ILE A 152 5.33 -6.17 6.57
N GLN A 153 6.32 -5.45 7.11
CA GLN A 153 7.12 -5.90 8.25
C GLN A 153 6.65 -5.17 9.52
N PHE A 154 5.69 -5.75 10.23
CA PHE A 154 5.27 -5.20 11.53
C PHE A 154 6.45 -5.27 12.51
N SER A 155 6.94 -4.11 12.97
CA SER A 155 7.88 -4.07 14.09
C SER A 155 7.14 -4.50 15.36
N LYS A 156 7.72 -5.44 16.10
CA LYS A 156 7.12 -6.15 17.26
C LYS A 156 6.77 -5.23 18.46
N THR A 157 6.87 -3.91 18.31
CA THR A 157 6.77 -2.92 19.39
C THR A 157 5.51 -2.05 19.37
N ASP A 158 4.66 -2.11 18.34
CA ASP A 158 3.44 -1.30 18.26
C ASP A 158 2.20 -2.08 18.71
N THR A 159 1.76 -1.83 19.94
CA THR A 159 0.57 -2.41 20.57
C THR A 159 -0.75 -1.77 20.09
N ALA A 160 -0.88 -1.45 18.81
CA ALA A 160 -2.10 -0.85 18.24
C ALA A 160 -2.75 -1.73 17.15
N ILE A 161 -2.67 -3.05 17.27
CA ILE A 161 -3.48 -3.98 16.47
C ILE A 161 -4.68 -4.42 17.31
N THR A 162 -5.71 -3.58 17.39
CA THR A 162 -7.04 -4.02 17.84
C THR A 162 -7.74 -4.70 16.67
N SER A 163 -7.68 -6.04 16.67
CA SER A 163 -8.49 -6.99 15.89
C SER A 163 -8.69 -6.67 14.39
N LEU A 164 -7.84 -7.26 13.55
CA LEU A 164 -8.19 -7.47 12.14
C LEU A 164 -9.41 -8.41 12.06
N PRO A 165 -10.43 -8.13 11.21
CA PRO A 165 -11.42 -9.12 10.85
C PRO A 165 -10.73 -10.24 10.06
N THR A 166 -10.78 -11.45 10.60
CA THR A 166 -10.35 -12.66 9.89
C THR A 166 -11.36 -12.95 8.78
N SER A 167 -10.90 -12.97 7.53
CA SER A 167 -11.71 -13.37 6.38
C SER A 167 -12.06 -14.87 6.48
N PRO A 168 -13.33 -15.28 6.24
CA PRO A 168 -13.67 -16.69 6.13
C PRO A 168 -13.58 -17.14 4.66
N THR A 169 -12.64 -18.02 4.32
CA THR A 169 -12.87 -19.07 3.30
C THR A 169 -11.99 -20.32 3.52
N SER A 170 -12.68 -21.40 3.90
CA SER A 170 -12.43 -22.86 3.71
C SER A 170 -11.18 -23.58 4.28
N ALA A 171 -11.32 -24.02 5.55
CA ALA A 171 -11.14 -25.36 6.15
C ALA A 171 -10.03 -26.36 5.73
N ASN A 172 -9.10 -26.65 6.67
CA ASN A 172 -8.92 -27.92 7.41
C ASN A 172 -7.59 -27.84 8.21
N SER A 173 -7.44 -28.11 9.50
CA SER A 173 -8.29 -28.56 10.60
C SER A 173 -7.45 -28.41 11.90
N LEU A 174 -7.96 -27.73 12.93
CA LEU A 174 -7.49 -27.86 14.32
C LEU A 174 -8.28 -28.98 15.01
N PRO A 175 -7.72 -29.64 16.05
CA PRO A 175 -8.13 -29.32 17.44
C PRO A 175 -6.96 -29.44 18.46
N ILE A 176 -6.91 -28.93 19.70
CA ILE A 176 -7.73 -28.12 20.62
C ILE A 176 -6.75 -27.63 21.73
N SER A 177 -7.01 -26.43 22.27
CA SER A 177 -6.37 -25.70 23.39
C SER A 177 -6.61 -26.39 24.77
N PRO A 178 -6.08 -25.98 25.97
CA PRO A 178 -6.27 -24.61 26.50
C PRO A 178 -5.21 -24.03 27.48
N THR A 179 -5.34 -22.70 27.71
CA THR A 179 -5.12 -21.93 28.99
C THR A 179 -3.69 -21.85 29.56
N SER A 180 -3.21 -20.79 30.23
CA SER A 180 -3.74 -19.51 30.76
C SER A 180 -2.54 -18.64 31.21
N ALA A 181 -2.80 -17.37 31.46
CA ALA A 181 -1.90 -16.33 31.97
C ALA A 181 -1.00 -16.72 33.16
N ASN A 182 0.22 -16.15 33.22
CA ASN A 182 0.67 -15.20 34.26
C ASN A 182 2.21 -15.11 34.37
N SER A 183 2.67 -13.85 34.48
CA SER A 183 3.74 -13.32 35.34
C SER A 183 5.17 -13.89 35.30
N CYS A 184 6.12 -12.95 35.19
CA CYS A 184 7.50 -13.09 35.66
C CYS A 184 7.61 -13.46 37.15
N ASN A 185 8.76 -14.07 37.47
CA ASN A 185 9.42 -14.23 38.77
C ASN A 185 8.91 -15.33 39.73
N SER A 186 9.68 -16.42 39.86
CA SER A 186 10.61 -16.66 40.99
C SER A 186 10.89 -18.15 41.23
N PHE A 187 12.09 -18.43 41.75
CA PHE A 187 12.64 -19.71 42.18
C PHE A 187 11.70 -20.49 43.14
N ASN A 188 11.58 -21.82 43.03
CA ASN A 188 12.49 -22.78 43.70
C ASN A 188 12.17 -24.29 43.50
N LEU A 189 13.26 -25.07 43.53
CA LEU A 189 13.51 -26.49 43.85
C LEU A 189 12.74 -27.64 43.16
N GLY A 190 13.47 -28.39 42.33
CA GLY A 190 13.10 -29.72 41.82
C GLY A 190 14.24 -30.38 41.04
N ILE A 191 15.22 -30.91 41.78
CA ILE A 191 16.27 -31.89 41.39
C ILE A 191 15.96 -32.76 40.15
N GLY A 192 16.91 -32.85 39.21
CA GLY A 192 16.83 -33.82 38.11
C GLY A 192 17.85 -33.64 36.98
N LEU A 193 19.13 -33.88 37.28
CA LEU A 193 20.21 -34.39 36.42
C LEU A 193 20.17 -34.12 34.89
N GLY A 194 21.20 -33.41 34.41
CA GLY A 194 22.05 -33.99 33.34
C GLY A 194 22.09 -33.32 31.96
N ILE A 195 23.14 -32.48 31.78
CA ILE A 195 24.01 -32.34 30.58
C ILE A 195 23.51 -31.43 29.43
N PRO A 196 24.35 -30.46 28.97
CA PRO A 196 24.03 -29.52 27.89
C PRO A 196 24.63 -29.87 26.52
N LEU A 197 24.02 -29.27 25.49
CA LEU A 197 24.59 -28.63 24.28
C LEU A 197 25.16 -29.45 23.08
N PHE A 198 24.92 -28.81 21.92
CA PHE A 198 25.56 -28.91 20.60
C PHE A 198 25.16 -30.05 19.65
N LEU A 199 24.38 -29.71 18.61
CA LEU A 199 24.81 -29.77 17.21
C LEU A 199 23.73 -29.17 16.26
N SER A 200 24.22 -28.54 15.18
CA SER A 200 23.53 -28.19 13.92
C SER A 200 23.09 -26.73 13.67
N ILE A 201 24.02 -25.78 13.80
CA ILE A 201 23.94 -24.49 13.06
C ILE A 201 24.21 -24.70 11.54
N LEU A 202 24.83 -25.80 11.12
CA LEU A 202 25.07 -26.09 9.70
C LEU A 202 23.83 -26.54 8.90
N GLY A 203 22.77 -27.04 9.56
CA GLY A 203 21.57 -27.54 8.87
C GLY A 203 20.69 -26.45 8.27
N TRP A 204 20.70 -25.25 8.88
CA TRP A 204 19.82 -24.13 8.48
C TRP A 204 20.37 -23.34 7.29
N ILE A 205 21.69 -23.32 7.11
CA ILE A 205 22.34 -22.62 5.98
C ILE A 205 22.09 -23.37 4.66
N ALA A 206 22.05 -24.71 4.68
CA ALA A 206 21.78 -25.51 3.49
C ALA A 206 20.34 -25.33 2.96
N LEU A 207 19.33 -25.22 3.84
CA LEU A 207 17.94 -24.99 3.42
C LEU A 207 17.73 -23.58 2.84
N GLY A 208 18.40 -22.57 3.39
CA GLY A 208 18.31 -21.18 2.90
C GLY A 208 18.90 -21.00 1.50
N ILE A 209 20.03 -21.67 1.22
CA ILE A 209 20.69 -21.60 -0.09
C ILE A 209 19.86 -22.32 -1.18
N ILE A 210 19.23 -23.45 -0.85
CA ILE A 210 18.39 -24.20 -1.79
C ILE A 210 17.15 -23.38 -2.22
N CYS A 211 16.51 -22.66 -1.29
CA CYS A 211 15.39 -21.76 -1.58
C CYS A 211 15.80 -20.55 -2.44
N PHE A 212 17.00 -20.00 -2.23
CA PHE A 212 17.52 -18.88 -3.01
C PHE A 212 17.85 -19.27 -4.46
N TYR A 213 18.47 -20.44 -4.68
CA TYR A 213 18.81 -20.93 -6.02
C TYR A 213 17.59 -21.34 -6.85
N LYS A 214 16.56 -21.95 -6.23
CA LYS A 214 15.33 -22.36 -6.93
C LYS A 214 14.54 -21.16 -7.47
N ARG A 215 14.66 -19.99 -6.81
CA ARG A 215 14.03 -18.73 -7.24
C ARG A 215 14.81 -18.02 -8.37
N ARG A 216 16.14 -18.18 -8.41
CA ARG A 216 17.00 -17.60 -9.47
C ARG A 216 16.94 -18.41 -10.77
N PHE A 217 16.85 -19.74 -10.71
CA PHE A 217 16.74 -20.58 -11.92
C PHE A 217 15.42 -20.39 -12.69
N LYS A 218 14.30 -20.11 -11.99
CA LYS A 218 13.02 -19.77 -12.65
C LYS A 218 13.04 -18.41 -13.38
N LYS A 219 13.93 -17.49 -13.01
CA LYS A 219 14.11 -16.20 -13.73
C LYS A 219 15.06 -16.31 -14.93
N VAL A 220 15.99 -17.26 -14.93
CA VAL A 220 16.96 -17.42 -16.05
C VAL A 220 16.36 -18.23 -17.21
N LEU A 221 15.40 -19.13 -16.95
CA LEU A 221 14.76 -19.96 -17.99
C LEU A 221 13.65 -19.27 -18.80
N LEU A 222 13.29 -18.01 -18.49
CA LEU A 222 12.29 -17.24 -19.26
C LEU A 222 12.89 -16.14 -20.13
N ILE A 223 14.23 -16.02 -20.22
CA ILE A 223 14.91 -14.95 -20.98
C ILE A 223 15.81 -15.51 -22.10
N SER A 224 15.77 -16.81 -22.41
CA SER A 224 16.61 -17.42 -23.43
C SER A 224 15.81 -18.22 -24.47
N GLY A 225 15.30 -17.51 -25.48
CA GLY A 225 15.35 -17.99 -26.87
C GLY A 225 14.11 -18.69 -27.41
N ASP A 226 13.09 -17.91 -27.75
CA ASP A 226 12.19 -18.17 -28.87
C ASP A 226 12.37 -17.00 -29.86
N SER A 227 13.16 -17.21 -30.93
CA SER A 227 13.13 -16.46 -32.20
C SER A 227 14.24 -16.93 -33.16
N HIS A 228 13.79 -17.62 -34.21
CA HIS A 228 14.43 -17.97 -35.49
C HIS A 228 15.65 -18.91 -35.52
#